data_AF-A0A7X6Q211-F1
#
_entry.id   AF-A0A7X6Q211-F1
#
_cell.length_a   1.000
_cell.length_b   1.000
_cell.length_c   1.000
_cell.angle_alpha   90.00
_cell.angle_beta   90.00
_cell.angle_gamma   90.00
#
_symmetry.space_group_name_H-M   'P 1'
#
loop_
_entity.id
_entity.type
_entity.pdbx_description
1 polymer ?
#
loop_
_entity_poly.entity_id
_entity_poly.type
_entity_poly.pdbx_seq_one_letter_code
_entity_poly.pdbx_strand_id
1 'polypeptide(L)'
;MRARRPEGDLASFMAHAVRQGGVDFHLHSLYSDGAQTPEELLDQALDHGLWAFSLTDHDSLEGVPLIRRALAQRPQARDLIFIPGVECSARFEDQEVHILGYFDQDQPPAMLAYLKGQARDRFRRNEAMMARLRDLGYPIRAEDLLTYGHARTMPGRVHMALWLVDRGYFDSVEAAFQALLDEGRPAFVYRERRQVEEVAGVIRQSGGLAVLAHPQQYGWCQDPASPQTAEELVRRFSLFKEAGLIGIECFHGEATKEESALMAREAEALAMICTAGSDSHGRPGRHAPMFRA
;
A
#
# COMPACT_ATOMS: atom_id res chain seq x y z
N MET A 1 26.90 -10.54 5.45
CA MET A 1 27.16 -10.16 4.04
C MET A 1 25.80 -9.93 3.40
N ARG A 2 25.60 -8.81 2.69
CA ARG A 2 24.32 -8.48 2.02
C ARG A 2 24.09 -9.46 0.86
N ALA A 3 22.88 -10.00 0.68
CA ALA A 3 22.44 -10.39 -0.65
C ALA A 3 22.60 -9.15 -1.54
N ARG A 4 23.53 -9.20 -2.49
CA ARG A 4 23.59 -8.14 -3.50
C ARG A 4 22.54 -8.49 -4.54
N ARG A 5 21.65 -7.53 -4.81
CA ARG A 5 20.86 -7.53 -6.04
C ARG A 5 21.80 -7.82 -7.21
N PRO A 6 21.43 -8.70 -8.16
CA PRO A 6 22.18 -8.85 -9.42
C PRO A 6 22.46 -7.48 -10.06
N GLU A 7 23.55 -7.36 -10.82
CA GLU A 7 23.88 -6.11 -11.51
C GLU A 7 22.73 -5.65 -12.41
N GLY A 8 22.34 -4.36 -12.32
CA GLY A 8 21.20 -3.78 -13.03
C GLY A 8 20.49 -2.69 -12.21
N ASP A 9 19.66 -1.88 -12.88
CA ASP A 9 18.80 -0.91 -12.21
C ASP A 9 17.63 -1.60 -11.47
N LEU A 10 16.96 -0.87 -10.57
CA LEU A 10 15.88 -1.41 -9.74
C LEU A 10 14.68 -1.88 -10.56
N ALA A 11 14.34 -1.20 -11.66
CA ALA A 11 13.18 -1.51 -12.48
C ALA A 11 13.38 -2.85 -13.21
N SER A 12 14.56 -3.02 -13.83
CA SER A 12 14.97 -4.24 -14.50
C SER A 12 15.00 -5.42 -13.55
N PHE A 13 15.51 -5.21 -12.32
CA PHE A 13 15.48 -6.23 -11.28
C PHE A 13 14.06 -6.64 -10.92
N MET A 14 13.18 -5.70 -10.58
CA MET A 14 11.81 -6.02 -10.16
C MET A 14 11.03 -6.73 -11.26
N ALA A 15 11.15 -6.26 -12.51
CA ALA A 15 10.51 -6.91 -13.66
C ALA A 15 11.02 -8.34 -13.88
N HIS A 16 12.33 -8.58 -13.70
CA HIS A 16 12.89 -9.93 -13.75
C HIS A 16 12.39 -10.78 -12.58
N ALA A 17 12.33 -10.19 -11.38
CA ALA A 17 11.98 -10.88 -10.16
C ALA A 17 10.54 -11.42 -10.21
N VAL A 18 9.60 -10.62 -10.70
CA VAL A 18 8.22 -11.04 -10.92
C VAL A 18 8.12 -12.20 -11.92
N ARG A 19 8.89 -12.19 -13.01
CA ARG A 19 8.89 -13.31 -13.98
C ARG A 19 9.44 -14.62 -13.42
N GLN A 20 10.34 -14.57 -12.43
CA GLN A 20 10.84 -15.76 -11.75
C GLN A 20 9.86 -16.30 -10.70
N GLY A 21 8.92 -15.47 -10.24
CA GLY A 21 8.09 -15.74 -9.07
C GLY A 21 8.91 -15.80 -7.78
N GLY A 22 8.27 -16.11 -6.66
CA GLY A 22 8.94 -16.13 -5.35
C GLY A 22 9.13 -14.75 -4.72
N VAL A 23 8.24 -13.80 -5.06
CA VAL A 23 8.33 -12.41 -4.58
C VAL A 23 7.01 -11.90 -4.03
N ASP A 24 7.10 -10.88 -3.18
CA ASP A 24 5.94 -10.09 -2.74
C ASP A 24 6.38 -8.63 -2.50
N PHE A 25 5.97 -7.72 -3.38
CA PHE A 25 6.36 -6.32 -3.30
C PHE A 25 5.29 -5.40 -2.70
N HIS A 26 4.21 -5.94 -2.15
CA HIS A 26 3.14 -5.14 -1.54
C HIS A 26 2.70 -5.76 -0.22
N LEU A 27 3.21 -5.23 0.89
CA LEU A 27 2.99 -5.75 2.25
C LEU A 27 2.82 -4.62 3.25
N HIS A 28 1.95 -4.84 4.24
CA HIS A 28 1.62 -3.89 5.29
C HIS A 28 1.91 -4.45 6.67
N SER A 29 2.44 -3.60 7.54
CA SER A 29 2.77 -3.90 8.93
C SER A 29 1.95 -3.05 9.90
N LEU A 30 2.18 -3.25 11.19
CA LEU A 30 1.66 -2.40 12.27
C LEU A 30 2.12 -0.93 12.16
N TYR A 31 3.02 -0.61 11.22
CA TYR A 31 3.43 0.76 10.92
C TYR A 31 2.52 1.50 9.92
N SER A 32 1.45 0.86 9.46
CA SER A 32 0.27 1.51 8.86
C SER A 32 -1.03 0.97 9.47
N ASP A 33 -1.55 -0.12 8.93
CA ASP A 33 -2.83 -0.78 9.23
C ASP A 33 -2.78 -2.31 9.09
N GLY A 34 -1.59 -2.86 8.79
CA GLY A 34 -1.31 -4.26 8.99
C GLY A 34 -1.40 -4.68 10.46
N ALA A 35 -1.45 -5.98 10.71
CA ALA A 35 -1.55 -6.56 12.05
C ALA A 35 -0.23 -7.14 12.58
N GLN A 36 0.81 -7.18 11.75
CA GLN A 36 2.08 -7.84 12.06
C GLN A 36 3.22 -6.84 12.17
N THR A 37 4.17 -7.13 13.05
CA THR A 37 5.43 -6.39 13.13
C THR A 37 6.27 -6.63 11.87
N PRO A 38 7.18 -5.71 11.52
CA PRO A 38 8.18 -5.94 10.47
C PRO A 38 8.96 -7.24 10.67
N GLU A 39 9.31 -7.58 11.90
CA GLU A 39 10.00 -8.83 12.24
C GLU A 39 9.16 -10.08 11.90
N GLU A 40 7.87 -10.08 12.24
CA GLU A 40 6.95 -11.18 11.90
C GLU A 40 6.73 -11.31 10.39
N LEU A 41 6.65 -10.18 9.67
CA LEU A 41 6.58 -10.19 8.21
C LEU A 41 7.84 -10.79 7.58
N LEU A 42 9.01 -10.48 8.12
CA LEU A 42 10.26 -11.09 7.67
C LEU A 42 10.27 -12.60 7.91
N ASP A 43 9.81 -13.06 9.08
CA ASP A 43 9.72 -14.48 9.38
C ASP A 43 8.76 -15.19 8.41
N GLN A 44 7.60 -14.59 8.11
CA GLN A 44 6.69 -15.10 7.09
C GLN A 44 7.29 -15.13 5.69
N ALA A 45 8.00 -14.08 5.27
CA ALA A 45 8.65 -14.05 3.97
C ALA A 45 9.64 -15.22 3.80
N LEU A 46 10.36 -15.58 4.87
CA LEU A 46 11.25 -16.74 4.88
C LEU A 46 10.47 -18.06 4.84
N ASP A 47 9.40 -18.18 5.61
CA ASP A 47 8.57 -19.40 5.67
C ASP A 47 7.86 -19.67 4.32
N HIS A 48 7.44 -18.63 3.61
CA HIS A 48 6.88 -18.71 2.27
C HIS A 48 7.94 -18.96 1.18
N GLY A 49 9.23 -18.95 1.55
CA GLY A 49 10.34 -19.14 0.63
C GLY A 49 10.47 -18.01 -0.40
N LEU A 50 10.09 -16.79 -0.02
CA LEU A 50 10.36 -15.62 -0.84
C LEU A 50 11.87 -15.41 -0.94
N TRP A 51 12.33 -14.98 -2.11
CA TRP A 51 13.72 -14.57 -2.29
C TRP A 51 13.86 -13.06 -2.50
N ALA A 52 12.76 -12.35 -2.77
CA ALA A 52 12.70 -10.90 -2.70
C ALA A 52 11.34 -10.40 -2.17
N PHE A 53 11.34 -9.33 -1.38
CA PHE A 53 10.11 -8.70 -0.89
C PHE A 53 10.27 -7.20 -0.63
N SER A 54 9.15 -6.50 -0.44
CA SER A 54 9.09 -5.09 -0.06
C SER A 54 8.10 -4.87 1.09
N LEU A 55 8.36 -3.87 1.93
CA LEU A 55 7.41 -3.34 2.90
C LEU A 55 6.90 -2.02 2.34
N THR A 56 5.60 -1.85 2.24
CA THR A 56 4.95 -0.71 1.56
C THR A 56 3.84 -0.12 2.42
N ASP A 57 4.10 0.05 3.72
CA ASP A 57 3.14 0.66 4.65
C ASP A 57 2.52 1.96 4.09
N HIS A 58 1.21 2.13 4.27
CA HIS A 58 0.51 3.35 3.87
C HIS A 58 1.13 4.61 4.48
N ASP A 59 1.56 5.53 3.61
CA ASP A 59 2.12 6.84 3.95
C ASP A 59 3.24 6.76 5.04
N SER A 60 3.99 5.66 5.12
CA SER A 60 4.99 5.42 6.19
C SER A 60 6.22 4.66 5.70
N LEU A 61 7.40 5.06 6.19
CA LEU A 61 8.67 4.34 6.02
C LEU A 61 9.25 3.90 7.39
N GLU A 62 8.47 3.99 8.47
CA GLU A 62 8.97 3.72 9.82
C GLU A 62 9.32 2.25 10.06
N GLY A 63 8.66 1.31 9.37
CA GLY A 63 8.96 -0.12 9.45
C GLY A 63 10.24 -0.55 8.72
N VAL A 64 10.69 0.23 7.72
CA VAL A 64 11.85 -0.14 6.86
C VAL A 64 13.14 -0.37 7.66
N PRO A 65 13.57 0.52 8.58
CA PRO A 65 14.76 0.28 9.39
C PRO A 65 14.67 -0.98 10.27
N LEU A 66 13.46 -1.38 10.66
CA LEU A 66 13.23 -2.54 11.51
C LEU A 66 13.42 -3.82 10.71
N ILE A 67 12.89 -3.90 9.48
CA ILE A 67 13.23 -4.99 8.54
C ILE A 67 14.75 -5.08 8.36
N ARG A 68 15.43 -3.95 8.14
CA ARG A 68 16.89 -3.95 7.94
C ARG A 68 17.65 -4.47 9.15
N ARG A 69 17.25 -4.07 10.35
CA ARG A 69 17.82 -4.58 11.60
C ARG A 69 17.55 -6.08 11.75
N ALA A 70 16.32 -6.50 11.48
CA ALA A 70 15.87 -7.89 11.58
C ALA A 70 16.62 -8.82 10.61
N LEU A 71 16.86 -8.37 9.37
CA LEU A 71 17.67 -9.07 8.36
C LEU A 71 19.12 -9.25 8.82
N ALA A 72 19.73 -8.22 9.41
CA ALA A 72 21.10 -8.29 9.89
C ALA A 72 21.30 -9.32 11.03
N GLN A 73 20.22 -9.71 11.71
CA GLN A 73 20.22 -10.65 12.84
C GLN A 73 19.85 -12.08 12.45
N ARG A 74 19.44 -12.33 11.19
CA ARG A 74 18.94 -13.64 10.71
C ARG A 74 19.86 -14.22 9.64
N PRO A 75 20.81 -15.12 9.98
CA PRO A 75 21.70 -15.75 8.99
C PRO A 75 20.97 -16.48 7.86
N GLN A 76 19.80 -17.05 8.13
CA GLN A 76 18.95 -17.71 7.15
C GLN A 76 18.39 -16.76 6.09
N ALA A 77 18.31 -15.46 6.39
CA ALA A 77 17.85 -14.43 5.47
C ALA A 77 18.97 -13.84 4.60
N ARG A 78 20.16 -14.45 4.60
CA ARG A 78 21.34 -13.88 3.91
C ARG A 78 21.12 -13.68 2.40
N ASP A 79 20.28 -14.51 1.79
CA ASP A 79 20.01 -14.55 0.35
C ASP A 79 18.68 -13.86 0.00
N LEU A 80 17.93 -13.38 1.01
CA LEU A 80 16.68 -12.64 0.84
C LEU A 80 16.97 -11.18 0.48
N ILE A 81 16.37 -10.71 -0.60
CA ILE A 81 16.47 -9.33 -1.07
C ILE A 81 15.29 -8.53 -0.52
N PHE A 82 15.60 -7.46 0.22
CA PHE A 82 14.60 -6.52 0.70
C PHE A 82 14.72 -5.18 -0.03
N ILE A 83 13.61 -4.75 -0.64
CA ILE A 83 13.44 -3.45 -1.27
C ILE A 83 12.61 -2.57 -0.33
N PRO A 84 13.13 -1.42 0.12
CA PRO A 84 12.35 -0.40 0.80
C PRO A 84 11.23 0.12 -0.11
N GLY A 85 10.01 0.16 0.41
CA GLY A 85 8.89 0.74 -0.31
C GLY A 85 7.93 1.50 0.58
N VAL A 86 6.92 2.09 -0.05
CA VAL A 86 5.84 2.84 0.59
C VAL A 86 4.64 2.83 -0.33
N GLU A 87 3.42 2.80 0.22
CA GLU A 87 2.21 3.01 -0.56
C GLU A 87 1.63 4.39 -0.23
N CYS A 88 1.53 5.26 -1.24
CA CYS A 88 1.04 6.62 -1.09
C CYS A 88 -0.40 6.74 -1.59
N SER A 89 -1.28 7.33 -0.79
CA SER A 89 -2.61 7.72 -1.29
C SER A 89 -2.50 8.91 -2.25
N ALA A 90 -3.09 8.77 -3.43
CA ALA A 90 -3.16 9.79 -4.47
C ALA A 90 -4.60 9.96 -4.98
N ARG A 91 -4.80 10.98 -5.82
CA ARG A 91 -6.04 11.18 -6.57
C ARG A 91 -5.76 11.13 -8.06
N PHE A 92 -6.51 10.28 -8.77
CA PHE A 92 -6.55 10.22 -10.22
C PHE A 92 -7.97 10.56 -10.68
N GLU A 93 -8.11 11.62 -11.48
CA GLU A 93 -9.42 12.20 -11.82
C GLU A 93 -10.24 12.45 -10.52
N ASP A 94 -11.41 11.82 -10.37
CA ASP A 94 -12.27 11.91 -9.18
C ASP A 94 -12.15 10.69 -8.24
N GLN A 95 -11.22 9.76 -8.51
CA GLN A 95 -11.04 8.52 -7.76
C GLN A 95 -9.79 8.53 -6.87
N GLU A 96 -9.89 7.90 -5.71
CA GLU A 96 -8.72 7.55 -4.89
C GLU A 96 -7.97 6.38 -5.52
N VAL A 97 -6.67 6.55 -5.71
CA VAL A 97 -5.76 5.49 -6.18
C VAL A 97 -4.52 5.47 -5.31
N HIS A 98 -3.80 4.36 -5.31
CA HIS A 98 -2.57 4.20 -4.54
C HIS A 98 -1.36 4.02 -5.45
N ILE A 99 -0.26 4.67 -5.07
CA ILE A 99 1.01 4.63 -5.79
C ILE A 99 2.07 4.00 -4.89
N LEU A 100 2.61 2.87 -5.34
CA LEU A 100 3.75 2.21 -4.72
C LEU A 100 5.03 2.94 -5.13
N GLY A 101 5.84 3.30 -4.13
CA GLY A 101 7.19 3.82 -4.30
C GLY A 101 8.21 2.78 -3.86
N TYR A 102 9.21 2.50 -4.69
CA TYR A 102 10.31 1.57 -4.37
C TYR A 102 11.66 2.27 -4.46
N PHE A 103 12.57 2.02 -3.51
CA PHE A 103 13.81 2.78 -3.38
C PHE A 103 15.05 1.89 -3.21
N ASP A 104 16.20 2.35 -3.69
CA ASP A 104 17.50 1.73 -3.34
C ASP A 104 17.98 2.17 -1.94
N GLN A 105 17.47 3.31 -1.45
CA GLN A 105 17.78 3.86 -0.13
C GLN A 105 16.62 3.61 0.84
N ASP A 106 16.93 3.23 2.07
CA ASP A 106 15.93 2.91 3.11
C ASP A 106 15.08 4.12 3.54
N GLN A 107 15.67 5.31 3.51
CA GLN A 107 15.08 6.53 4.05
C GLN A 107 15.47 7.75 3.18
N PRO A 108 14.89 7.88 1.98
CA PRO A 108 15.18 9.03 1.12
C PRO A 108 14.62 10.32 1.74
N PRO A 109 15.43 11.38 1.93
CA PRO A 109 15.01 12.58 2.68
C PRO A 109 13.79 13.31 2.11
N ALA A 110 13.69 13.40 0.77
CA ALA A 110 12.56 14.05 0.11
C ALA A 110 11.24 13.30 0.40
N MET A 111 11.26 11.96 0.34
CA MET A 111 10.12 11.13 0.70
C MET A 111 9.72 11.31 2.16
N LEU A 112 10.69 11.28 3.09
CA LEU A 112 10.40 11.50 4.51
C LEU A 112 9.75 12.87 4.78
N ALA A 113 10.20 13.92 4.09
CA ALA A 113 9.60 15.25 4.21
C ALA A 113 8.15 15.27 3.70
N TYR A 114 7.89 14.61 2.57
CA TYR A 114 6.55 14.46 2.02
C TYR A 114 5.63 13.67 2.95
N LEU A 115 6.06 12.50 3.43
CA LEU A 115 5.29 11.66 4.35
C LEU A 115 4.98 12.38 5.66
N LYS A 116 5.90 13.22 6.16
CA LYS A 116 5.63 14.08 7.32
C LYS A 116 4.52 15.10 7.06
N GLY A 117 4.38 15.58 5.82
CA GLY A 117 3.25 16.42 5.39
C GLY A 117 1.94 15.63 5.41
N GLN A 118 1.92 14.47 4.73
CA GLN A 118 0.77 13.57 4.66
C GLN A 118 0.27 13.16 6.05
N ALA A 119 1.21 12.84 6.94
CA ALA A 119 0.95 12.59 8.35
C ALA A 119 0.19 13.77 8.99
N ARG A 120 0.69 15.00 8.89
CA ARG A 120 0.00 16.17 9.48
C ARG A 120 -1.43 16.35 8.95
N ASP A 121 -1.66 16.09 7.68
CA ASP A 121 -3.00 16.21 7.08
C ASP A 121 -3.92 15.08 7.54
N ARG A 122 -3.41 13.85 7.66
CA ARG A 122 -4.12 12.71 8.26
C ARG A 122 -4.52 13.02 9.70
N PHE A 123 -3.64 13.64 10.48
CA PHE A 123 -3.91 14.01 11.88
C PHE A 123 -5.10 14.96 11.97
N ARG A 124 -5.06 16.06 11.23
CA ARG A 124 -6.14 17.06 11.21
C ARG A 124 -7.47 16.45 10.79
N ARG A 125 -7.44 15.59 9.77
CA ARG A 125 -8.63 14.90 9.28
C ARG A 125 -9.19 13.94 10.33
N ASN A 126 -8.35 13.20 11.03
CA ASN A 126 -8.77 12.28 12.07
C ASN A 126 -9.37 13.00 13.29
N GLU A 127 -8.77 14.12 13.71
CA GLU A 127 -9.34 14.98 14.74
C GLU A 127 -10.76 15.44 14.37
N ALA A 128 -10.96 15.86 13.11
CA ALA A 128 -12.27 16.25 12.60
C ALA A 128 -13.26 15.08 12.57
N MET A 129 -12.84 13.88 12.16
CA MET A 129 -13.70 12.68 12.21
C MET A 129 -14.09 12.30 13.63
N MET A 130 -13.13 12.34 14.57
CA MET A 130 -13.40 12.07 15.99
C MET A 130 -14.36 13.09 16.59
N ALA A 131 -14.27 14.37 16.18
CA ALA A 131 -15.25 15.38 16.58
C ALA A 131 -16.66 15.01 16.12
N ARG A 132 -16.83 14.63 14.85
CA ARG A 132 -18.14 14.18 14.34
C ARG A 132 -18.65 12.92 15.03
N LEU A 133 -17.77 11.96 15.33
CA LEU A 133 -18.15 10.77 16.09
C LEU A 133 -18.66 11.15 17.49
N ARG A 134 -18.01 12.10 18.17
CA ARG A 134 -18.49 12.62 19.47
C ARG A 134 -19.85 13.29 19.36
N ASP A 135 -20.09 14.08 18.32
CA ASP A 135 -21.38 14.72 18.06
C ASP A 135 -22.51 13.68 17.82
N LEU A 136 -22.16 12.51 17.29
CA LEU A 136 -23.06 11.38 17.06
C LEU A 136 -23.23 10.48 18.31
N GLY A 137 -22.63 10.84 19.44
CA GLY A 137 -22.75 10.11 20.70
C GLY A 137 -21.68 9.03 20.94
N TYR A 138 -20.62 8.98 20.13
CA TYR A 138 -19.49 8.07 20.31
C TYR A 138 -18.32 8.83 20.97
N PRO A 139 -18.04 8.63 22.28
CA PRO A 139 -17.12 9.47 23.06
C PRO A 139 -15.63 9.15 22.80
N ILE A 140 -15.23 9.04 21.54
CA ILE A 140 -13.87 8.69 21.12
C ILE A 140 -12.87 9.82 21.40
N ARG A 141 -11.68 9.46 21.88
CA ARG A 141 -10.55 10.35 22.10
C ARG A 141 -9.31 9.88 21.35
N ALA A 142 -8.36 10.78 21.15
CA ALA A 142 -7.11 10.46 20.48
C ALA A 142 -6.33 9.35 21.22
N GLU A 143 -6.39 9.35 22.56
CA GLU A 143 -5.72 8.37 23.41
C GLU A 143 -6.29 6.96 23.25
N ASP A 144 -7.58 6.85 22.94
CA ASP A 144 -8.21 5.55 22.69
C ASP A 144 -7.55 4.84 21.49
N LEU A 145 -7.22 5.60 20.45
CA LEU A 145 -6.66 5.07 19.21
C LEU A 145 -5.21 4.61 19.36
N LEU A 146 -4.50 5.03 20.42
CA LEU A 146 -3.12 4.59 20.71
C LEU A 146 -3.03 3.09 21.05
N THR A 147 -4.16 2.45 21.37
CA THR A 147 -4.21 1.01 21.69
C THR A 147 -4.47 0.13 20.47
N TYR A 148 -4.92 0.71 19.35
CA TYR A 148 -5.23 -0.01 18.11
C TYR A 148 -4.13 0.12 17.06
N GLY A 149 -3.28 1.14 17.17
CA GLY A 149 -2.06 1.31 16.38
C GLY A 149 -0.82 1.28 17.28
N HIS A 150 0.37 1.28 16.70
CA HIS A 150 1.56 1.59 17.49
C HIS A 150 1.62 3.08 17.78
N ALA A 151 2.09 3.48 18.98
CA ALA A 151 2.14 4.87 19.46
C ALA A 151 2.92 5.86 18.56
N ARG A 152 3.51 5.38 17.47
CA ARG A 152 4.26 6.14 16.47
C ARG A 152 3.54 6.30 15.14
N THR A 153 2.52 5.49 14.86
CA THR A 153 1.84 5.46 13.56
C THR A 153 0.48 6.10 13.69
N MET A 154 0.13 6.93 12.70
CA MET A 154 -1.00 7.81 12.85
C MET A 154 -2.31 7.06 12.57
N PRO A 155 -3.23 6.94 13.54
CA PRO A 155 -4.38 6.05 13.42
C PRO A 155 -5.28 6.38 12.23
N GLY A 156 -5.40 5.52 11.21
CA GLY A 156 -6.40 5.66 10.14
C GLY A 156 -7.86 5.35 10.56
N ARG A 157 -8.81 5.43 9.60
CA ARG A 157 -10.24 5.11 9.81
C ARG A 157 -10.46 3.72 10.40
N VAL A 158 -9.66 2.75 9.95
CA VAL A 158 -9.76 1.37 10.42
C VAL A 158 -9.56 1.27 11.94
N HIS A 159 -8.71 2.10 12.53
CA HIS A 159 -8.52 2.15 13.99
C HIS A 159 -9.74 2.72 14.71
N MET A 160 -10.44 3.70 14.11
CA MET A 160 -11.72 4.19 14.63
C MET A 160 -12.80 3.11 14.55
N ALA A 161 -12.85 2.35 13.45
CA ALA A 161 -13.76 1.22 13.29
C ALA A 161 -13.48 0.11 14.31
N LEU A 162 -12.22 -0.24 14.53
CA LEU A 162 -11.81 -1.21 15.55
C LEU A 162 -12.20 -0.75 16.95
N TRP A 163 -11.99 0.52 17.29
CA TRP A 163 -12.46 1.08 18.57
C TRP A 163 -13.99 1.02 18.70
N LEU A 164 -14.73 1.35 17.65
CA LEU A 164 -16.19 1.30 17.65
C LEU A 164 -16.70 -0.13 17.93
N VAL A 165 -16.06 -1.14 17.34
CA VAL A 165 -16.39 -2.55 17.55
C VAL A 165 -16.00 -3.01 18.97
N ASP A 166 -14.79 -2.70 19.43
CA ASP A 166 -14.32 -3.08 20.78
C ASP A 166 -15.20 -2.49 21.89
N ARG A 167 -15.69 -1.26 21.70
CA ARG A 167 -16.64 -0.62 22.62
C ARG A 167 -18.07 -1.15 22.52
N GLY A 168 -18.34 -2.08 21.61
CA GLY A 168 -19.66 -2.71 21.43
C GLY A 168 -20.68 -1.85 20.70
N TYR A 169 -20.25 -0.82 19.94
CA TYR A 169 -21.16 0.02 19.17
C TYR A 169 -21.57 -0.62 17.83
N PHE A 170 -20.73 -1.51 17.28
CA PHE A 170 -20.96 -2.18 16.00
C PHE A 170 -20.49 -3.64 16.08
N ASP A 171 -21.17 -4.52 15.34
CA ASP A 171 -20.85 -5.95 15.31
C ASP A 171 -19.61 -6.28 14.47
N SER A 172 -19.25 -5.39 13.54
CA SER A 172 -18.08 -5.58 12.67
C SER A 172 -17.49 -4.25 12.21
N VAL A 173 -16.22 -4.31 11.78
CA VAL A 173 -15.52 -3.18 11.18
C VAL A 173 -16.28 -2.68 9.95
N GLU A 174 -16.73 -3.61 9.09
CA GLU A 174 -17.52 -3.29 7.89
C GLU A 174 -18.81 -2.52 8.24
N ALA A 175 -19.54 -2.97 9.26
CA ALA A 175 -20.75 -2.29 9.70
C ALA A 175 -20.48 -0.86 10.18
N ALA A 176 -19.37 -0.65 10.91
CA ALA A 176 -18.93 0.69 11.32
C ALA A 176 -18.57 1.58 10.13
N PHE A 177 -17.90 1.03 9.10
CA PHE A 177 -17.60 1.75 7.87
C PHE A 177 -18.87 2.18 7.13
N GLN A 178 -19.76 1.22 6.83
CA GLN A 178 -21.00 1.47 6.10
C GLN A 178 -21.93 2.44 6.84
N ALA A 179 -21.92 2.45 8.17
CA ALA A 179 -22.75 3.38 8.93
C ALA A 179 -22.15 4.78 9.06
N LEU A 180 -20.84 4.88 9.31
CA LEU A 180 -20.22 6.12 9.81
C LEU A 180 -19.00 6.61 9.03
N LEU A 181 -18.15 5.71 8.52
CA LEU A 181 -16.77 6.06 8.15
C LEU A 181 -16.47 5.99 6.63
N ASP A 182 -17.39 5.43 5.83
CA ASP A 182 -17.30 5.43 4.37
C ASP A 182 -17.55 6.82 3.78
N GLU A 183 -17.17 6.99 2.52
CA GLU A 183 -17.46 8.22 1.80
C GLU A 183 -18.97 8.53 1.82
N GLY A 184 -19.30 9.80 2.06
CA GLY A 184 -20.68 10.25 2.23
C GLY A 184 -21.33 9.90 3.57
N ARG A 185 -20.65 9.17 4.46
CA ARG A 185 -21.20 8.82 5.79
C ARG A 185 -20.99 9.92 6.83
N PRO A 186 -21.80 9.95 7.90
CA PRO A 186 -21.86 11.11 8.82
C PRO A 186 -20.53 11.52 9.43
N ALA A 187 -19.68 10.57 9.82
CA ALA A 187 -18.39 10.88 10.43
C ALA A 187 -17.26 11.11 9.41
N PHE A 188 -17.49 10.86 8.12
CA PHE A 188 -16.45 10.92 7.10
C PHE A 188 -16.03 12.34 6.76
N VAL A 189 -14.72 12.60 6.83
CA VAL A 189 -14.10 13.84 6.41
C VAL A 189 -13.15 13.56 5.26
N TYR A 190 -13.34 14.29 4.16
CA TYR A 190 -12.44 14.26 3.02
C TYR A 190 -11.04 14.72 3.43
N ARG A 191 -10.05 13.93 3.05
CA ARG A 191 -8.64 14.33 3.08
C ARG A 191 -8.31 14.89 1.70
N GLU A 192 -7.74 16.09 1.63
CA GLU A 192 -7.16 16.58 0.39
C GLU A 192 -6.01 15.64 0.02
N ARG A 193 -6.12 14.99 -1.14
CA ARG A 193 -5.12 14.06 -1.66
C ARG A 193 -4.35 14.75 -2.77
N ARG A 194 -3.06 14.47 -2.83
CA ARG A 194 -2.19 14.96 -3.91
C ARG A 194 -2.52 14.24 -5.21
N GLN A 195 -2.37 14.95 -6.33
CA GLN A 195 -2.52 14.34 -7.65
C GLN A 195 -1.41 13.33 -7.90
N VAL A 196 -1.68 12.33 -8.73
CA VAL A 196 -0.73 11.25 -9.06
C VAL A 196 0.62 11.80 -9.52
N GLU A 197 0.62 12.86 -10.34
CA GLU A 197 1.80 13.54 -10.88
C GLU A 197 2.70 14.09 -9.76
N GLU A 198 2.08 14.64 -8.71
CA GLU A 198 2.81 15.16 -7.55
C GLU A 198 3.45 14.02 -6.76
N VAL A 199 2.70 12.95 -6.50
CA VAL A 199 3.19 11.77 -5.77
C VAL A 199 4.32 11.08 -6.52
N ALA A 200 4.13 10.80 -7.81
CA ALA A 200 5.15 10.22 -8.68
C ALA A 200 6.39 11.13 -8.78
N GLY A 201 6.17 12.44 -8.85
CA GLY A 201 7.23 13.44 -8.81
C GLY A 201 8.10 13.34 -7.55
N VAL A 202 7.49 13.22 -6.37
CA VAL A 202 8.20 13.06 -5.09
C VAL A 202 8.96 11.73 -5.03
N ILE A 203 8.34 10.62 -5.46
CA ILE A 203 8.99 9.30 -5.50
C ILE A 203 10.23 9.35 -6.40
N ARG A 204 10.11 9.93 -7.60
CA ARG A 204 11.23 10.10 -8.53
C ARG A 204 12.32 11.00 -7.98
N GLN A 205 11.98 12.15 -7.39
CA GLN A 205 12.95 13.04 -6.74
C GLN A 205 13.68 12.38 -5.57
N SER A 206 13.05 11.37 -4.97
CA SER A 206 13.61 10.53 -3.91
C SER A 206 14.47 9.37 -4.45
N GLY A 207 14.70 9.30 -5.76
CA GLY A 207 15.47 8.24 -6.43
C GLY A 207 14.73 6.91 -6.52
N GLY A 208 13.40 6.92 -6.37
CA GLY A 208 12.56 5.73 -6.41
C GLY A 208 11.81 5.52 -7.71
N LEU A 209 11.13 4.38 -7.78
CA LEU A 209 10.24 3.98 -8.87
C LEU A 209 8.79 4.12 -8.42
N ALA A 210 7.95 4.75 -9.24
CA ALA A 210 6.51 4.87 -8.99
C ALA A 210 5.73 3.83 -9.81
N VAL A 211 4.84 3.10 -9.13
CA VAL A 211 4.05 2.01 -9.69
C VAL A 211 2.60 2.14 -9.22
N LEU A 212 1.64 1.88 -10.10
CA LEU A 212 0.22 1.88 -9.74
C LEU A 212 -0.11 0.62 -8.94
N ALA A 213 -0.69 0.77 -7.76
CA ALA A 213 -1.15 -0.35 -6.93
C ALA A 213 -2.55 -0.82 -7.34
N HIS A 214 -2.76 -2.14 -7.31
CA HIS A 214 -4.03 -2.87 -7.37
C HIS A 214 -5.15 -2.29 -8.28
N PRO A 215 -4.91 -1.99 -9.57
CA PRO A 215 -5.92 -1.41 -10.46
C PRO A 215 -7.23 -2.19 -10.58
N GLN A 216 -7.22 -3.50 -10.36
CA GLN A 216 -8.43 -4.33 -10.34
C GLN A 216 -9.43 -3.94 -9.23
N GLN A 217 -8.96 -3.36 -8.12
CA GLN A 217 -9.82 -2.91 -7.01
C GLN A 217 -10.55 -1.61 -7.33
N TYR A 218 -10.15 -0.87 -8.38
CA TYR A 218 -10.79 0.37 -8.78
C TYR A 218 -12.02 0.16 -9.69
N GLY A 219 -12.39 -1.10 -9.97
CA GLY A 219 -13.47 -1.44 -10.90
C GLY A 219 -13.08 -1.26 -12.37
N TRP A 220 -11.78 -1.17 -12.67
CA TRP A 220 -11.30 -0.91 -14.03
C TRP A 220 -11.19 -2.17 -14.89
N CYS A 221 -11.12 -3.34 -14.25
CA CYS A 221 -10.99 -4.62 -14.95
C CYS A 221 -12.32 -5.36 -15.07
N GLN A 222 -13.31 -5.03 -14.25
CA GLN A 222 -14.63 -5.64 -14.26
C GLN A 222 -15.71 -4.59 -13.90
N ASP A 223 -16.43 -4.10 -14.90
CA ASP A 223 -17.69 -3.38 -14.71
C ASP A 223 -18.78 -4.00 -15.61
N PRO A 224 -19.82 -4.63 -15.03
CA PRO A 224 -20.95 -5.17 -15.79
C PRO A 224 -21.81 -4.08 -16.48
N ALA A 225 -21.80 -2.85 -15.99
CA ALA A 225 -22.54 -1.71 -16.51
C ALA A 225 -21.77 -0.90 -17.57
N SER A 226 -20.45 -1.09 -17.64
CA SER A 226 -19.59 -0.54 -18.66
C SER A 226 -18.47 -1.54 -18.93
N PRO A 227 -18.56 -2.41 -19.96
CA PRO A 227 -17.46 -3.29 -20.31
C PRO A 227 -16.26 -2.41 -20.65
N GLN A 228 -15.38 -2.20 -19.67
CA GLN A 228 -14.20 -1.38 -19.89
C GLN A 228 -13.38 -2.10 -20.94
N THR A 229 -13.32 -1.51 -22.12
CA THR A 229 -12.54 -2.05 -23.21
C THR A 229 -11.07 -1.99 -22.79
N ALA A 230 -10.27 -2.93 -23.29
CA ALA A 230 -8.81 -2.87 -23.13
C ALA A 230 -8.26 -1.47 -23.49
N GLU A 231 -8.91 -0.77 -24.42
CA GLU A 231 -8.62 0.62 -24.81
C GLU A 231 -8.69 1.62 -23.66
N GLU A 232 -9.69 1.52 -22.78
CA GLU A 232 -9.86 2.46 -21.66
C GLU A 232 -8.84 2.17 -20.54
N LEU A 233 -8.48 0.90 -20.34
CA LEU A 233 -7.37 0.53 -19.47
C LEU A 233 -6.03 1.06 -20.03
N VAL A 234 -5.79 0.92 -21.33
CA VAL A 234 -4.62 1.48 -22.03
C VAL A 234 -4.59 3.00 -21.93
N ARG A 235 -5.74 3.68 -22.08
CA ARG A 235 -5.85 5.14 -21.89
C ARG A 235 -5.38 5.53 -20.49
N ARG A 236 -5.91 4.88 -19.45
CA ARG A 236 -5.52 5.17 -18.05
C ARG A 236 -4.05 4.89 -17.81
N PHE A 237 -3.54 3.73 -18.22
CA PHE A 237 -2.12 3.40 -18.05
C PHE A 237 -1.21 4.37 -18.80
N SER A 238 -1.62 4.87 -19.96
CA SER A 238 -0.90 5.93 -20.68
C SER A 238 -0.84 7.23 -19.87
N LEU A 239 -1.94 7.64 -19.24
CA LEU A 239 -1.97 8.80 -18.35
C LEU A 239 -1.07 8.61 -17.11
N PHE A 240 -1.08 7.42 -16.51
CA PHE A 240 -0.15 7.10 -15.41
C PHE A 240 1.31 7.18 -15.85
N LYS A 241 1.63 6.68 -17.05
CA LYS A 241 2.97 6.80 -17.63
C LYS A 241 3.37 8.25 -17.87
N GLU A 242 2.47 9.08 -18.40
CA GLU A 242 2.68 10.52 -18.58
C GLU A 242 2.89 11.24 -17.23
N ALA A 243 2.18 10.83 -16.19
CA ALA A 243 2.36 11.30 -14.82
C ALA A 243 3.70 10.87 -14.20
N GLY A 244 4.45 9.98 -14.84
CA GLY A 244 5.79 9.55 -14.44
C GLY A 244 5.86 8.20 -13.74
N LEU A 245 4.78 7.41 -13.76
CA LEU A 245 4.84 6.01 -13.32
C LEU A 245 5.58 5.17 -14.36
N ILE A 246 6.29 4.16 -13.87
CA ILE A 246 7.08 3.25 -14.70
C ILE A 246 6.52 1.83 -14.71
N GLY A 247 5.52 1.54 -13.89
CA GLY A 247 4.97 0.19 -13.75
C GLY A 247 3.55 0.15 -13.21
N ILE A 248 2.95 -1.04 -13.30
CA ILE A 248 1.63 -1.40 -12.82
C ILE A 248 1.76 -2.68 -11.96
N GLU A 249 1.04 -2.76 -10.86
CA GLU A 249 0.84 -4.02 -10.13
C GLU A 249 -0.18 -4.89 -10.88
N CYS A 250 0.33 -5.88 -11.61
CA CYS A 250 -0.51 -6.73 -12.47
C CYS A 250 -0.87 -8.04 -11.77
N PHE A 251 -0.06 -8.49 -10.82
CA PHE A 251 -0.25 -9.75 -10.11
C PHE A 251 -0.56 -9.46 -8.65
N HIS A 252 -1.84 -9.49 -8.31
CA HIS A 252 -2.33 -9.13 -7.00
C HIS A 252 -3.12 -10.29 -6.38
N GLY A 253 -3.11 -10.41 -5.04
CA GLY A 253 -3.76 -11.52 -4.34
C GLY A 253 -5.27 -11.64 -4.55
N GLU A 254 -5.90 -10.54 -4.95
CA GLU A 254 -7.34 -10.45 -5.28
C GLU A 254 -7.63 -10.38 -6.78
N ALA A 255 -6.60 -10.30 -7.63
CA ALA A 255 -6.80 -10.28 -9.08
C ALA A 255 -7.10 -11.69 -9.61
N THR A 256 -8.08 -11.80 -10.51
CA THR A 256 -8.28 -13.03 -11.27
C THR A 256 -7.15 -13.25 -12.28
N LYS A 257 -7.03 -14.47 -12.80
CA LYS A 257 -6.02 -14.78 -13.84
C LYS A 257 -6.27 -13.96 -15.10
N GLU A 258 -7.53 -13.72 -15.43
CA GLU A 258 -7.96 -12.93 -16.58
C GLU A 258 -7.61 -11.45 -16.40
N GLU A 259 -7.83 -10.90 -15.20
CA GLU A 259 -7.44 -9.53 -14.87
C GLU A 259 -5.92 -9.35 -14.92
N SER A 260 -5.16 -10.26 -14.29
CA SER A 260 -3.71 -10.21 -14.33
C SER A 260 -3.15 -10.31 -15.75
N ALA A 261 -3.70 -11.21 -16.58
CA ALA A 261 -3.27 -11.35 -17.96
C ALA A 261 -3.61 -10.11 -18.81
N LEU A 262 -4.78 -9.50 -18.60
CA LEU A 262 -5.17 -8.26 -19.24
C LEU A 262 -4.23 -7.11 -18.84
N MET A 263 -4.06 -6.86 -17.54
CA MET A 263 -3.21 -5.78 -17.02
C MET A 263 -1.75 -5.93 -17.46
N ALA A 264 -1.20 -7.14 -17.39
CA ALA A 264 0.16 -7.41 -17.84
C ALA A 264 0.34 -7.12 -19.34
N ARG A 265 -0.59 -7.58 -20.18
CA ARG A 265 -0.55 -7.34 -21.63
C ARG A 265 -0.57 -5.84 -21.95
N GLU A 266 -1.48 -5.08 -21.33
CA GLU A 266 -1.61 -3.65 -21.62
C GLU A 266 -0.44 -2.82 -21.03
N ALA A 267 0.07 -3.19 -19.86
CA ALA A 267 1.27 -2.57 -19.28
C ALA A 267 2.50 -2.81 -20.16
N GLU A 268 2.71 -4.04 -20.63
CA GLU A 268 3.82 -4.39 -21.53
C GLU A 268 3.73 -3.67 -22.88
N ALA A 269 2.52 -3.53 -23.45
CA ALA A 269 2.30 -2.77 -24.69
C ALA A 269 2.72 -1.29 -24.55
N LEU A 270 2.66 -0.74 -23.32
CA LEU A 270 3.11 0.60 -22.98
C LEU A 270 4.55 0.64 -22.44
N ALA A 271 5.29 -0.47 -22.48
CA ALA A 271 6.64 -0.60 -21.93
C ALA A 271 6.73 -0.20 -20.44
N MET A 272 5.69 -0.50 -19.67
CA MET A 272 5.66 -0.37 -18.22
C MET A 272 6.00 -1.71 -17.57
N ILE A 273 6.72 -1.70 -16.46
CA ILE A 273 7.04 -2.95 -15.74
C ILE A 273 5.80 -3.50 -15.03
N CYS A 274 5.70 -4.82 -14.94
CA CYS A 274 4.71 -5.48 -14.10
C CYS A 274 5.32 -5.75 -12.72
N THR A 275 4.60 -5.40 -11.66
CA THR A 275 4.92 -5.78 -10.27
C THR A 275 3.93 -6.81 -9.74
N ALA A 276 4.27 -7.42 -8.60
CA ALA A 276 3.45 -8.42 -7.93
C ALA A 276 3.45 -8.20 -6.41
N GLY A 277 2.29 -8.38 -5.79
CA GLY A 277 2.14 -8.16 -4.35
C GLY A 277 0.85 -8.74 -3.80
N SER A 278 0.85 -9.08 -2.51
CA SER A 278 -0.33 -9.59 -1.83
C SER A 278 -1.26 -8.53 -1.28
N ASP A 279 -0.75 -7.32 -1.05
CA ASP A 279 -1.43 -6.32 -0.22
C ASP A 279 -1.78 -6.92 1.15
N SER A 280 -0.91 -7.79 1.67
CA SER A 280 -1.22 -8.49 2.91
C SER A 280 -1.13 -7.56 4.11
N HIS A 281 -2.20 -7.57 4.89
CA HIS A 281 -2.32 -6.86 6.15
C HIS A 281 -2.21 -7.79 7.38
N GLY A 282 -1.89 -9.08 7.17
CA GLY A 282 -1.76 -10.04 8.27
C GLY A 282 -3.05 -10.35 9.04
N ARG A 283 -4.22 -10.03 8.46
CA ARG A 283 -5.55 -10.28 9.05
C ARG A 283 -6.30 -11.33 8.24
N PRO A 284 -6.74 -12.45 8.84
CA PRO A 284 -7.55 -13.45 8.14
C PRO A 284 -8.84 -12.83 7.56
N GLY A 285 -9.13 -13.12 6.28
CA GLY A 285 -10.45 -12.92 5.67
C GLY A 285 -10.79 -11.50 5.17
N ARG A 286 -9.88 -10.51 5.26
CA ARG A 286 -10.12 -9.14 4.75
C ARG A 286 -9.23 -8.74 3.57
N HIS A 287 -7.98 -9.20 3.56
CA HIS A 287 -7.03 -9.01 2.46
C HIS A 287 -6.41 -10.37 2.13
N ALA A 288 -5.78 -10.49 0.95
CA ALA A 288 -5.06 -11.69 0.60
C ALA A 288 -3.90 -11.95 1.60
N PRO A 289 -3.67 -13.21 1.99
CA PRO A 289 -2.48 -13.55 2.77
C PRO A 289 -1.22 -13.33 1.91
N MET A 290 -0.08 -13.10 2.56
CA MET A 290 1.23 -13.15 1.89
C MET A 290 1.29 -14.41 1.05
N PHE A 291 1.65 -14.25 -0.22
CA PHE A 291 1.74 -15.37 -1.13
C PHE A 291 3.05 -15.33 -1.90
N ARG A 292 3.39 -16.51 -2.43
CA ARG A 292 4.52 -16.67 -3.32
C ARG A 292 3.99 -16.44 -4.74
N ALA A 293 4.11 -15.21 -5.24
CA ALA A 293 3.70 -14.85 -6.60
C ALA A 293 4.49 -15.62 -7.66
#